data_AF-A0A2U8DKW6-F1
#
_entry.id   AF-A0A2U8DKW6-F1
#
_cell.length_a   1.000
_cell.length_b   1.000
_cell.length_c   1.000
_cell.angle_alpha   90.00
_cell.angle_beta   90.00
_cell.angle_gamma   90.00
#
_symmetry.space_group_name_H-M   'P 1'
#
loop_
_entity.id
_entity.type
_entity.pdbx_description
1 polymer ?
#
loop_
_entity_poly.entity_id
_entity_poly.type
_entity_poly.pdbx_seq_one_letter_code
_entity_poly.pdbx_strand_id
1 'polypeptide(L)'
;MWLLMNNREKYEYWLDIAEYDLETARANYGSNRYLYVVFMCQQAVEKIVKGLHVLYIGEEADRTHNIARVFNKIFNKEENSKIIIDKEFDNKAKEYMDFFGELLYYYIAERYPSYKEKLSTVISKDKAKSVLDKSEEVFVWLKSLSQYKG
;
A
#
# COMPACT_ATOMS: atom_id res chain seq x y z
N MET A 1 -20.27 8.07 13.04
CA MET A 1 -19.61 6.75 13.06
C MET A 1 -18.09 6.89 13.08
N TRP A 2 -17.44 7.45 12.04
CA TRP A 2 -15.97 7.65 12.01
C TRP A 2 -15.37 8.38 13.22
N LEU A 3 -16.01 9.48 13.67
CA LEU A 3 -15.53 10.28 14.81
C LEU A 3 -15.65 9.56 16.17
N LEU A 4 -16.43 8.49 16.24
CA LEU A 4 -16.63 7.71 17.46
C LEU A 4 -15.71 6.48 17.52
N MET A 5 -15.05 6.14 16.40
CA MET A 5 -14.17 4.99 16.30
C MET A 5 -12.80 5.30 16.92
N ASN A 6 -12.26 4.33 17.65
CA ASN A 6 -10.88 4.36 18.08
C ASN A 6 -9.92 4.08 16.91
N ASN A 7 -8.61 4.23 17.13
CA ASN A 7 -7.62 4.09 16.06
C ASN A 7 -7.54 2.68 15.48
N ARG A 8 -7.83 1.64 16.28
CA ARG A 8 -7.87 0.24 15.83
C ARG A 8 -9.06 -0.02 14.93
N GLU A 9 -10.25 0.44 15.31
CA GLU A 9 -11.45 0.32 14.49
C GLU A 9 -11.28 1.08 13.15
N LYS A 10 -10.64 2.25 13.17
CA LYS A 10 -10.32 2.99 11.94
C LYS A 10 -9.29 2.24 11.08
N TYR A 11 -8.29 1.62 11.69
CA TYR A 11 -7.35 0.76 10.98
C TYR A 11 -8.05 -0.42 10.32
N GLU A 12 -8.96 -1.09 11.02
CA GLU A 12 -9.74 -2.21 10.49
C GLU A 12 -10.59 -1.79 9.29
N TYR A 13 -11.23 -0.61 9.35
CA TYR A 13 -11.91 -0.06 8.18
C TYR A 13 -10.97 0.14 6.99
N TRP A 14 -9.77 0.69 7.22
CA TRP A 14 -8.76 0.86 6.16
C TRP A 14 -8.24 -0.49 5.64
N LEU A 15 -8.12 -1.49 6.51
CA LEU A 15 -7.70 -2.84 6.16
C LEU A 15 -8.74 -3.50 5.25
N ASP A 16 -10.03 -3.47 5.61
CA ASP A 16 -11.11 -4.07 4.84
C ASP A 16 -11.14 -3.55 3.39
N ILE A 17 -11.06 -2.23 3.22
CA ILE A 17 -11.05 -1.63 1.88
C ILE A 17 -9.75 -1.92 1.12
N ALA A 18 -8.63 -2.05 1.81
CA ALA A 18 -7.34 -2.39 1.21
C ALA A 18 -7.29 -3.85 0.77
N GLU A 19 -7.88 -4.77 1.53
CA GLU A 19 -8.01 -6.19 1.18
C GLU A 19 -8.91 -6.36 -0.04
N TYR A 20 -10.06 -5.67 -0.07
CA TYR A 20 -10.95 -5.67 -1.23
C TYR A 20 -10.26 -5.16 -2.51
N ASP A 21 -9.42 -4.12 -2.40
CA ASP A 21 -8.64 -3.65 -3.56
C ASP A 21 -7.65 -4.72 -4.05
N LEU A 22 -6.99 -5.43 -3.14
CA LEU A 22 -6.03 -6.49 -3.48
C LEU A 22 -6.74 -7.68 -4.15
N GLU A 23 -7.93 -8.07 -3.66
CA GLU A 23 -8.79 -9.05 -4.32
C GLU A 23 -9.22 -8.59 -5.72
N THR A 24 -9.56 -7.32 -5.87
CA THR A 24 -9.89 -6.73 -7.16
C THR A 24 -8.69 -6.74 -8.11
N ALA A 25 -7.46 -6.57 -7.62
CA ALA A 25 -6.24 -6.74 -8.41
C ALA A 25 -6.11 -8.17 -8.96
N ARG A 26 -6.38 -9.19 -8.13
CA ARG A 26 -6.39 -10.61 -8.57
C ARG A 26 -7.45 -10.87 -9.64
N ALA A 27 -8.67 -10.39 -9.42
CA ALA A 27 -9.77 -10.56 -10.37
C ALA A 27 -9.46 -9.91 -11.75
N ASN A 28 -8.85 -8.72 -11.73
CA ASN A 28 -8.39 -8.04 -12.94
C ASN A 28 -7.27 -8.81 -13.65
N TYR A 29 -6.35 -9.43 -12.89
CA TYR A 29 -5.30 -10.26 -13.47
C TYR A 29 -5.90 -11.47 -14.21
N GLY A 30 -6.83 -12.18 -13.57
CA GLY A 30 -7.57 -13.29 -14.19
C GLY A 30 -8.37 -12.88 -15.44
N SER A 31 -8.78 -11.61 -15.51
CA SER A 31 -9.50 -11.03 -16.65
C SER A 31 -8.58 -10.39 -17.71
N ASN A 32 -7.26 -10.56 -17.60
CA ASN A 32 -6.24 -9.94 -18.47
C ASN A 32 -6.25 -8.40 -18.50
N ARG A 33 -6.77 -7.76 -17.44
CA ARG A 33 -6.87 -6.29 -17.30
C ARG A 33 -5.63 -5.74 -16.59
N TYR A 34 -4.45 -5.93 -17.16
CA TYR A 34 -3.16 -5.72 -16.49
C TYR A 34 -2.90 -4.30 -15.98
N LEU A 35 -3.36 -3.28 -16.69
CA LEU A 35 -3.27 -1.90 -16.22
C LEU A 35 -4.06 -1.68 -14.91
N TYR A 36 -5.24 -2.30 -14.80
CA TYR A 36 -6.05 -2.25 -13.59
C TYR A 36 -5.42 -3.06 -12.46
N VAL A 37 -4.68 -4.13 -12.75
CA VAL A 37 -3.93 -4.89 -11.73
C VAL A 37 -2.97 -3.97 -11.00
N VAL A 38 -2.09 -3.29 -11.74
CA VAL A 38 -1.05 -2.44 -11.12
C VAL A 38 -1.65 -1.21 -10.42
N PHE A 39 -2.76 -0.69 -10.93
CA PHE A 39 -3.50 0.39 -10.25
C PHE A 39 -4.10 -0.08 -8.92
N MET A 40 -4.77 -1.23 -8.91
CA MET A 40 -5.37 -1.77 -7.68
C MET A 40 -4.31 -2.19 -6.67
N CYS A 41 -3.14 -2.66 -7.12
CA CYS A 41 -1.98 -2.92 -6.27
C CYS A 41 -1.51 -1.65 -5.53
N GLN A 42 -1.37 -0.53 -6.24
CA GLN A 42 -1.09 0.77 -5.62
C GLN A 42 -2.18 1.13 -4.59
N GLN A 43 -3.45 0.99 -4.95
CA GLN A 43 -4.56 1.31 -4.04
C GLN A 43 -4.49 0.48 -2.75
N ALA A 44 -4.39 -0.84 -2.87
CA ALA A 44 -4.31 -1.74 -1.72
C ALA A 44 -3.16 -1.37 -0.77
N VAL A 45 -1.94 -1.21 -1.30
CA VAL A 45 -0.75 -0.89 -0.50
C VAL A 45 -0.86 0.52 0.11
N GLU A 46 -1.33 1.52 -0.64
CA GLU A 46 -1.54 2.87 -0.11
C GLU A 46 -2.54 2.88 1.06
N LYS A 47 -3.67 2.20 0.89
CA LYS A 47 -4.75 2.18 1.88
C LYS A 47 -4.32 1.49 3.19
N ILE A 48 -3.61 0.37 3.13
CA ILE A 48 -3.11 -0.26 4.36
C ILE A 48 -2.05 0.59 5.08
N VAL A 49 -1.16 1.29 4.34
CA VAL A 49 -0.21 2.23 4.96
C VAL A 49 -0.93 3.42 5.61
N LYS A 50 -2.02 3.91 5.01
CA LYS A 50 -2.88 4.93 5.62
C LYS A 50 -3.59 4.40 6.88
N GLY A 51 -4.04 3.15 6.86
CA GLY A 51 -4.52 2.47 8.07
C GLY A 51 -3.47 2.47 9.17
N LEU A 52 -2.24 2.05 8.87
CA LEU A 52 -1.13 2.08 9.83
C LEU A 52 -0.86 3.50 10.35
N HIS A 53 -0.96 4.52 9.50
CA HIS A 53 -0.82 5.90 9.93
C HIS A 53 -1.84 6.26 11.00
N VAL A 54 -3.12 5.94 10.78
CA VAL A 54 -4.16 6.19 11.77
C VAL A 54 -3.89 5.41 13.06
N LEU A 55 -3.47 4.15 12.95
CA LEU A 55 -3.17 3.30 14.11
C LEU A 55 -2.01 3.85 14.97
N TYR A 56 -0.91 4.23 14.33
CA TYR A 56 0.32 4.62 15.01
C TYR A 56 0.35 6.09 15.42
N ILE A 57 -0.23 6.98 14.61
CA ILE A 57 -0.16 8.43 14.78
C ILE A 57 -1.44 8.98 15.43
N GLY A 58 -2.59 8.32 15.22
CA GLY A 58 -3.87 8.75 15.77
C GLY A 58 -4.58 9.85 14.98
N GLU A 59 -4.11 10.15 13.76
CA GLU A 59 -4.73 11.11 12.85
C GLU A 59 -4.76 10.58 11.42
N GLU A 60 -5.63 11.18 10.60
CA GLU A 60 -5.70 10.86 9.17
C GLU A 60 -4.39 11.17 8.46
N ALA A 61 -3.98 10.28 7.56
CA ALA A 61 -2.84 10.54 6.70
C ALA A 61 -3.11 11.74 5.75
N ASP A 62 -2.05 12.47 5.38
CA ASP A 62 -2.10 13.51 4.36
C ASP A 62 -2.80 12.99 3.08
N ARG A 63 -3.47 13.90 2.37
CA ARG A 63 -3.99 13.64 1.02
C ARG A 63 -2.86 13.56 -0.01
N THR A 64 -2.07 12.51 0.08
CA THR A 64 -0.98 12.15 -0.84
C THR A 64 -1.14 10.70 -1.29
N HIS A 65 -0.55 10.39 -2.44
CA HIS A 65 -0.45 9.04 -3.01
C HIS A 65 0.98 8.48 -2.88
N ASN A 66 1.88 9.25 -2.27
CA ASN A 66 3.25 8.82 -2.02
C ASN A 66 3.28 7.94 -0.77
N ILE A 67 3.25 6.62 -0.98
CA ILE A 67 3.24 5.59 0.07
C ILE A 67 4.48 5.73 0.96
N ALA A 68 5.65 5.90 0.37
CA ALA A 68 6.92 6.10 1.06
C ALA A 68 6.88 7.28 2.05
N ARG A 69 6.27 8.41 1.66
CA ARG A 69 6.11 9.57 2.54
C ARG A 69 5.24 9.26 3.75
N VAL A 70 4.14 8.53 3.57
CA VAL A 70 3.24 8.16 4.68
C VAL A 70 3.93 7.13 5.58
N PHE A 71 4.60 6.13 5.02
CA PHE A 71 5.35 5.12 5.76
C PHE A 71 6.45 5.77 6.63
N ASN A 72 7.26 6.66 6.06
CA ASN A 72 8.32 7.35 6.79
C ASN A 72 7.80 8.26 7.90
N LYS A 73 6.63 8.89 7.73
CA LYS A 73 5.97 9.65 8.82
C LYS A 73 5.65 8.79 10.03
N ILE A 74 5.40 7.50 9.83
CA ILE A 74 5.12 6.54 10.89
C ILE A 74 6.42 6.11 11.57
N PHE A 75 7.36 5.58 10.78
CA PHE A 75 8.48 4.78 11.30
C PHE A 75 9.81 5.51 11.44
N ASN A 76 9.94 6.75 10.93
CA ASN A 76 11.08 7.60 11.31
C ASN A 76 10.98 8.14 12.74
N LYS A 77 9.81 7.99 13.38
CA LYS A 77 9.63 8.26 14.80
C LYS A 77 10.18 7.09 15.61
N GLU A 78 11.20 7.35 16.41
CA GLU A 78 11.92 6.33 17.18
C GLU A 78 10.98 5.57 18.13
N GLU A 79 9.98 6.24 18.71
CA GLU A 79 8.98 5.60 19.57
C GLU A 79 8.11 4.56 18.84
N ASN A 80 7.92 4.71 17.52
CA ASN A 80 7.13 3.79 16.71
C ASN A 80 7.98 2.65 16.15
N SER A 81 9.23 2.90 15.77
CA SER A 81 10.12 1.84 15.28
C SER A 81 10.59 0.93 16.41
N LYS A 82 10.83 1.44 17.63
CA LYS A 82 11.27 0.65 18.78
C LYS A 82 10.28 -0.42 19.26
N ILE A 83 8.99 -0.25 18.99
CA ILE A 83 7.97 -1.25 19.37
C ILE A 83 7.90 -2.42 18.38
N ILE A 84 8.57 -2.31 17.23
CA ILE A 84 8.64 -3.37 16.22
C ILE A 84 9.72 -4.37 16.62
N ILE A 85 9.33 -5.62 16.84
CA ILE A 85 10.27 -6.72 17.19
C ILE A 85 10.59 -7.63 15.99
N ASP A 86 10.11 -7.31 14.79
CA ASP A 86 10.51 -8.01 13.55
C ASP A 86 11.97 -7.67 13.22
N LYS A 87 12.85 -8.68 13.28
CA LYS A 87 14.28 -8.52 12.98
C LYS A 87 14.56 -8.12 11.53
N GLU A 88 13.63 -8.42 10.63
CA GLU A 88 13.73 -8.06 9.21
C GLU A 88 13.08 -6.69 8.91
N PHE A 89 12.59 -5.97 9.92
CA PHE A 89 11.90 -4.69 9.71
C PHE A 89 12.73 -3.71 8.89
N ASP A 90 13.98 -3.45 9.28
CA ASP A 90 14.84 -2.48 8.61
C ASP A 90 15.19 -2.93 7.18
N ASN A 91 15.44 -4.23 6.98
CA ASN A 91 15.74 -4.80 5.67
C ASN A 91 14.54 -4.67 4.72
N LYS A 92 13.35 -5.09 5.17
CA LYS A 92 12.12 -5.01 4.38
C LYS A 92 11.69 -3.57 4.13
N ALA A 93 11.80 -2.70 5.14
CA ALA A 93 11.51 -1.27 4.97
C ALA A 93 12.39 -0.67 3.88
N LYS A 94 13.70 -0.94 3.91
CA LYS A 94 14.63 -0.49 2.87
C LYS A 94 14.29 -1.07 1.49
N GLU A 95 14.04 -2.38 1.42
CA GLU A 95 13.70 -3.07 0.17
C GLU A 95 12.43 -2.52 -0.47
N TYR A 96 11.38 -2.30 0.33
CA TYR A 96 10.06 -1.93 -0.19
C TYR A 96 9.91 -0.44 -0.50
N MET A 97 10.85 0.41 -0.04
CA MET A 97 10.84 1.84 -0.38
C MET A 97 10.95 2.09 -1.88
N ASP A 98 11.75 1.30 -2.60
CA ASP A 98 11.85 1.40 -4.07
C ASP A 98 10.53 0.95 -4.72
N PHE A 99 9.91 -0.11 -4.18
CA PHE A 99 8.63 -0.60 -4.67
C PHE A 99 7.47 0.40 -4.43
N PHE A 100 7.49 1.15 -3.33
CA PHE A 100 6.56 2.25 -3.11
C PHE A 100 6.70 3.36 -4.16
N GLY A 101 7.93 3.61 -4.62
CA GLY A 101 8.18 4.52 -5.74
C GLY A 101 7.60 4.00 -7.06
N GLU A 102 7.75 2.70 -7.32
CA GLU A 102 7.18 2.04 -8.49
C GLU A 102 5.65 2.11 -8.52
N LEU A 103 4.98 1.82 -7.40
CA LEU A 103 3.53 1.88 -7.33
C LEU A 103 2.98 3.31 -7.54
N LEU A 104 3.68 4.34 -7.03
CA LEU A 104 3.33 5.74 -7.25
C LEU A 104 3.36 6.10 -8.75
N TYR A 105 4.28 5.52 -9.52
CA TYR A 105 4.33 5.73 -10.97
C TYR A 105 3.05 5.24 -11.67
N TYR A 106 2.54 4.06 -11.27
CA TYR A 106 1.29 3.51 -11.82
C TYR A 106 0.08 4.39 -11.52
N TYR A 107 0.06 5.04 -10.35
CA TYR A 107 -0.98 5.99 -10.00
C TYR A 107 -1.00 7.23 -10.91
N ILE A 108 0.16 7.86 -11.09
CA ILE A 108 0.30 9.09 -11.89
C ILE A 108 -0.07 8.80 -13.34
N ALA A 109 0.32 7.63 -13.85
CA ALA A 109 0.07 7.22 -15.21
C ALA A 109 -1.41 7.09 -15.59
N GLU A 110 -2.28 6.72 -14.66
CA GLU A 110 -3.72 6.61 -14.94
C GLU A 110 -4.40 7.98 -15.10
N ARG A 111 -3.86 9.01 -14.43
CA ARG A 111 -4.42 10.37 -14.43
C ARG A 111 -4.20 11.16 -15.71
N TYR A 112 -3.31 10.70 -16.60
CA TYR A 112 -2.99 11.38 -17.85
C TYR A 112 -3.19 10.43 -19.04
N PRO A 113 -4.12 10.73 -19.97
CA PRO A 113 -4.43 9.85 -21.11
C PRO A 113 -3.19 9.43 -21.93
N SER A 114 -2.24 10.36 -22.14
CA SER A 114 -1.00 10.11 -22.86
C SER A 114 -0.03 9.17 -22.13
N TYR A 115 -0.10 9.09 -20.80
CA TYR A 115 0.66 8.13 -20.01
C TYR A 115 -0.06 6.78 -19.93
N LYS A 116 -1.40 6.79 -19.88
CA LYS A 116 -2.21 5.58 -19.91
C LYS A 116 -1.96 4.74 -21.17
N GLU A 117 -1.87 5.38 -22.34
CA GLU A 117 -1.51 4.71 -23.60
C GLU A 117 -0.07 4.16 -23.60
N LYS A 118 0.87 4.85 -22.96
CA LYS A 118 2.24 4.36 -22.82
C LYS A 118 2.32 3.20 -21.84
N LEU A 119 1.60 3.25 -20.72
CA LEU A 119 1.58 2.16 -19.77
C LEU A 119 0.89 0.92 -20.32
N SER A 120 -0.19 1.06 -21.09
CA SER A 120 -0.85 -0.11 -21.67
C SER A 120 0.05 -0.86 -22.66
N THR A 121 1.05 -0.20 -23.26
CA THR A 121 2.05 -0.85 -24.12
C THR A 121 3.23 -1.46 -23.34
N VAL A 122 3.47 -0.99 -22.12
CA VAL A 122 4.61 -1.42 -21.26
C VAL A 122 4.22 -2.48 -20.23
N ILE A 123 2.98 -2.44 -19.72
CA ILE A 123 2.49 -3.38 -18.71
C ILE A 123 2.08 -4.69 -19.40
N SER A 124 3.05 -5.60 -19.49
CA SER A 124 2.83 -6.97 -19.91
C SER A 124 2.14 -7.81 -18.83
N LYS A 125 1.66 -9.00 -19.20
CA LYS A 125 1.14 -10.01 -18.27
C LYS A 125 2.15 -10.31 -17.16
N ASP A 126 3.42 -10.51 -17.53
CA ASP A 126 4.48 -10.88 -16.59
C ASP A 126 4.80 -9.72 -15.65
N LYS A 127 4.82 -8.48 -16.15
CA LYS A 127 5.03 -7.30 -15.32
C LYS A 127 3.88 -7.14 -14.33
N ALA A 128 2.63 -7.26 -14.78
CA ALA A 128 1.48 -7.19 -13.89
C ALA A 128 1.48 -8.31 -12.83
N LYS A 129 1.90 -9.53 -13.19
CA LYS A 129 2.05 -10.63 -12.23
C LYS A 129 3.11 -10.31 -11.19
N SER A 130 4.28 -9.85 -11.62
CA SER A 130 5.38 -9.48 -10.73
C SER A 130 4.97 -8.37 -9.75
N VAL A 131 4.25 -7.36 -10.22
CA VAL A 131 3.73 -6.28 -9.36
C VAL A 131 2.69 -6.82 -8.38
N LEU A 132 1.75 -7.65 -8.85
CA LEU A 132 0.75 -8.28 -8.00
C LEU A 132 1.39 -9.10 -6.88
N ASP A 133 2.31 -9.99 -7.22
CA ASP A 133 2.98 -10.87 -6.26
C ASP A 133 3.76 -10.08 -5.21
N LYS A 134 4.49 -9.05 -5.65
CA LYS A 134 5.23 -8.19 -4.74
C LYS A 134 4.29 -7.37 -3.87
N SER A 135 3.17 -6.88 -4.41
CA SER A 135 2.15 -6.19 -3.62
C SER A 135 1.53 -7.10 -2.57
N GLU A 136 1.24 -8.37 -2.87
CA GLU A 136 0.74 -9.32 -1.87
C GLU A 136 1.74 -9.57 -0.74
N GLU A 137 3.01 -9.78 -1.08
CA GLU A 137 4.10 -9.94 -0.12
C GLU A 137 4.24 -8.71 0.81
N VAL A 138 4.29 -7.52 0.21
CA VAL A 138 4.40 -6.25 0.94
C VAL A 138 3.16 -5.99 1.79
N PHE A 139 1.97 -6.31 1.28
CA PHE A 139 0.71 -6.15 2.01
C PHE A 139 0.67 -7.02 3.27
N VAL A 140 1.08 -8.29 3.17
CA VAL A 140 1.17 -9.19 4.34
C VAL A 140 2.13 -8.63 5.39
N TRP A 141 3.29 -8.14 4.96
CA TRP A 141 4.24 -7.51 5.88
C TRP A 141 3.66 -6.26 6.55
N LEU A 142 3.08 -5.34 5.78
CA LEU A 142 2.44 -4.13 6.31
C LEU A 142 1.31 -4.47 7.29
N LYS A 143 0.47 -5.46 6.97
CA LYS A 143 -0.58 -5.95 7.86
C LYS A 143 0.00 -6.43 9.19
N SER A 144 1.11 -7.16 9.16
CA SER A 144 1.78 -7.65 10.37
C SER A 144 2.26 -6.52 11.29
N LEU A 145 2.57 -5.33 10.75
CA LEU A 145 3.01 -4.20 11.57
C LEU A 145 1.91 -3.70 12.52
N SER A 146 0.64 -3.94 12.24
CA SER A 146 -0.46 -3.55 13.13
C SER A 146 -0.45 -4.29 14.48
N GLN A 147 0.16 -5.47 14.56
CA GLN A 147 0.18 -6.29 15.77
C GLN A 147 1.03 -5.67 16.90
N TYR A 148 1.97 -4.80 16.55
CA TYR A 148 2.88 -4.16 17.51
C TYR A 148 2.26 -2.90 18.16
N LYS A 149 1.11 -2.44 17.65
CA LYS A 149 0.37 -1.31 18.21
C LYS A 149 -0.98 -1.82 18.71
N GLY A 150 -1.15 -1.76 20.04
CA GLY A 150 -2.41 -2.06 20.73
C GLY A 150 -3.47 -1.00 20.52
#